data_AF-X1CR15-F1
#
_entry.id   AF-X1CR15-F1
#
_cell.length_a   1.000
_cell.length_b   1.000
_cell.length_c   1.000
_cell.angle_alpha   90.00
_cell.angle_beta   90.00
_cell.angle_gamma   90.00
#
_symmetry.space_group_name_H-M   'P 1'
#
loop_
_entity.id
_entity.type
_entity.pdbx_description
1 polymer ?
#
loop_
_entity_poly.entity_id
_entity_poly.type
_entity_poly.pdbx_seq_one_letter_code
_entity_poly.pdbx_strand_id
1 'polypeptide(L)' 'MSENKKLNIEYIDISKLIPATYNPRSWDELAVEKLTESIKRFGLVDPLIVNCASNRKNIII' A
#
# COMPACT_ATOMS: atom_id res chain seq x y z
N MET A 1 -10.64 22.51 17.14
CA MET A 1 -9.47 22.64 16.25
C MET A 1 -8.91 21.25 16.09
N SER A 2 -9.04 20.66 14.89
CA SER A 2 -8.52 19.32 14.62
C SER A 2 -7.00 19.39 14.64
N GLU A 3 -6.35 18.67 15.56
CA GLU A 3 -4.89 18.53 15.56
C GLU A 3 -4.43 18.08 14.18
N ASN A 4 -3.45 18.80 13.64
CA ASN A 4 -2.85 18.53 12.34
C ASN A 4 -1.99 17.27 12.49
N LYS A 5 -2.62 16.09 12.45
CA LYS A 5 -1.92 14.80 12.57
C LYS A 5 -0.92 14.69 11.43
N LYS A 6 0.36 14.75 11.78
CA LYS A 6 1.46 14.58 10.85
C LYS A 6 1.40 13.16 10.28
N LEU A 7 1.33 13.05 8.95
CA LEU A 7 1.43 11.77 8.26
C LEU A 7 2.82 11.18 8.54
N ASN A 8 2.86 9.89 8.88
CA ASN A 8 4.11 9.14 9.07
C ASN A 8 4.35 8.24 7.86
N ILE A 9 5.57 8.29 7.33
CA ILE A 9 6.01 7.43 6.22
C ILE A 9 7.16 6.58 6.76
N GLU A 10 7.04 5.27 6.66
CA GLU A 10 8.02 4.31 7.17
C GLU A 10 8.28 3.20 6.15
N TYR A 11 9.50 2.65 6.17
CA TYR A 11 9.83 1.44 5.42
C TYR A 11 9.39 0.21 6.22
N ILE A 12 8.54 -0.61 5.62
CA ILE A 12 8.01 -1.84 6.23
C ILE A 12 8.48 -3.03 5.40
N ASP A 13 8.89 -4.10 6.07
CA ASP A 13 9.15 -5.39 5.44
C ASP A 13 7.87 -5.92 4.77
N ILE A 14 7.95 -6.27 3.49
CA ILE A 14 6.80 -6.74 2.71
C ILE A 14 6.12 -7.97 3.34
N SER A 15 6.87 -8.82 4.03
CA SER A 15 6.35 -10.00 4.74
C SER A 15 5.39 -9.67 5.87
N LYS A 16 5.40 -8.43 6.35
CA LYS A 16 4.50 -7.95 7.41
C LYS A 16 3.18 -7.43 6.86
N LEU A 17 3.07 -7.16 5.56
CA LEU A 17 1.88 -6.60 4.92
C LEU A 17 0.82 -7.67 4.67
N ILE A 18 -0.44 -7.29 4.88
CA ILE A 18 -1.59 -8.17 4.68
C ILE A 18 -2.39 -7.63 3.48
N PRO A 19 -2.60 -8.43 2.42
CA PRO A 19 -3.39 -8.02 1.26
C PRO A 19 -4.84 -7.69 1.62
N ALA A 20 -5.41 -6.63 1.04
CA ALA A 20 -6.85 -6.33 1.12
C ALA A 20 -7.67 -7.18 0.14
N THR A 21 -7.90 -8.45 0.51
CA THR A 21 -8.70 -9.39 -0.29
C THR A 21 -10.17 -9.00 -0.44
N TYR A 22 -10.67 -8.08 0.39
CA TYR A 22 -12.02 -7.53 0.29
C TYR A 22 -12.17 -6.45 -0.79
N ASN A 23 -11.07 -5.96 -1.37
CA ASN A 23 -11.12 -4.89 -2.35
C ASN A 23 -11.74 -5.40 -3.66
N PRO A 24 -12.89 -4.85 -4.12
CA PRO A 24 -13.56 -5.34 -5.33
C PRO A 24 -12.78 -5.02 -6.62
N ARG A 25 -11.69 -4.26 -6.53
CA ARG A 25 -10.83 -3.94 -7.66
C ARG A 25 -10.16 -5.21 -8.21
N SER A 26 -10.47 -5.54 -9.46
CA SER A 26 -9.75 -6.53 -10.26
C SER A 26 -8.68 -5.88 -11.13
N TRP A 27 -7.67 -6.67 -11.50
CA TRP A 27 -6.61 -6.29 -12.41
C TRP A 27 -6.52 -7.33 -13.53
N ASP A 28 -6.36 -6.86 -14.77
CA ASP A 28 -5.95 -7.74 -15.87
C ASP A 28 -4.43 -7.93 -15.87
N GLU A 29 -3.95 -8.92 -16.62
CA GLU A 29 -2.53 -9.27 -16.68
C GLU A 29 -1.66 -8.11 -17.20
N LEU A 30 -2.16 -7.33 -18.18
CA LEU A 30 -1.44 -6.23 -18.77
C LEU A 30 -1.27 -5.06 -17.79
N ALA A 31 -2.27 -4.79 -16.96
CA ALA A 31 -2.21 -3.77 -15.92
C ALA A 31 -1.17 -4.15 -14.85
N VAL A 32 -1.10 -5.43 -14.47
CA VAL A 32 -0.08 -5.95 -13.55
C VAL A 32 1.32 -5.82 -14.15
N GLU A 33 1.49 -6.18 -15.43
CA GLU A 33 2.77 -6.09 -16.13
C GLU A 33 3.27 -4.63 -16.19
N LYS A 34 2.41 -3.70 -16.62
CA LYS A 34 2.74 -2.28 -16.72
C LYS A 34 3.10 -1.66 -15.38
N LEU A 35 2.34 -1.98 -14.33
CA LEU A 35 2.63 -1.48 -12.98
C LEU A 35 3.96 -2.03 -12.48
N THR A 36 4.22 -3.31 -12.69
CA THR A 36 5.47 -3.97 -12.30
C THR A 36 6.68 -3.31 -12.98
N GLU A 37 6.60 -3.07 -14.29
CA GLU A 37 7.68 -2.41 -15.02
C GLU A 37 7.87 -0.95 -14.60
N SER A 38 6.79 -0.23 -14.30
CA SER A 38 6.87 1.13 -13.77
C SER A 38 7.60 1.17 -12.41
N ILE A 39 7.21 0.29 -11.47
CA ILE A 39 7.85 0.21 -10.14
C ILE A 39 9.33 -0.17 -10.27
N LYS A 40 9.70 -1.10 -11.17
CA LYS A 40 11.11 -1.44 -11.39
C LYS A 40 11.93 -0.27 -11.93
N ARG A 41 11.35 0.56 -12.80
CA ARG A 41 12.06 1.68 -13.44
C ARG A 41 12.16 2.92 -12.55
N PHE A 42 11.11 3.22 -11.80
CA PHE A 42 10.97 4.48 -11.07
C PHE A 42 10.91 4.33 -9.55
N GLY A 43 10.79 3.11 -9.04
CA GLY A 43 10.51 2.84 -7.63
C GLY A 43 9.04 3.12 -7.26
N LEU A 44 8.72 3.00 -5.97
CA LEU A 44 7.45 3.48 -5.42
C LEU A 44 7.56 5.01 -5.21
N VAL A 45 6.83 5.77 -6.02
CA VAL A 45 6.79 7.24 -5.92
C VAL A 45 5.85 7.70 -4.82
N ASP A 46 4.77 6.95 -4.60
CA ASP A 46 3.76 7.22 -3.57
C ASP A 46 3.74 6.06 -2.55
N PRO A 47 3.83 6.32 -1.23
CA PRO A 47 3.76 5.29 -0.22
C PRO A 47 2.41 4.57 -0.19
N LEU A 48 2.42 3.29 0.17
CA LEU A 48 1.18 2.54 0.40
C LEU A 48 0.46 3.03 1.66
N ILE A 49 -0.87 3.10 1.59
CA ILE A 49 -1.71 3.33 2.75
C ILE A 49 -1.92 2.01 3.48
N VAL A 50 -1.52 1.98 4.74
CA VAL A 50 -1.53 0.78 5.57
C VAL A 50 -2.19 1.07 6.90
N ASN A 51 -2.96 0.11 7.39
CA ASN A 51 -3.68 0.28 8.64
C ASN A 51 -2.76 0.14 9.87
N CYS A 52 -2.84 1.10 10.80
CA CYS A 52 -2.07 1.09 12.04
C CYS A 52 -2.85 0.57 13.26
N ALA A 53 -4.17 0.33 13.14
CA ALA A 53 -4.98 -0.15 14.27
C ALA A 53 -4.67 -1.62 14.59
N SER A 54 -4.47 -1.94 15.88
CA SER A 54 -3.94 -3.23 16.31
C SER A 54 -4.67 -4.46 15.77
N ASN A 55 -6.00 -4.42 15.64
CA ASN A 55 -6.82 -5.54 15.16
C ASN A 55 -6.76 -5.75 13.64
N ARG A 56 -6.23 -4.79 12.90
CA ARG A 56 -6.15 -4.79 11.42
C ARG A 56 -4.78 -4.32 10.94
N LYS A 57 -3.78 -4.41 11.81
CA LYS A 57 -2.45 -3.83 11.59
C LYS A 57 -1.83 -4.43 10.33
N ASN A 58 -1.19 -3.58 9.55
CA ASN A 58 -0.52 -3.92 8.29
C ASN A 58 -1.44 -4.35 7.13
N ILE A 59 -2.77 -4.27 7.29
CA ILE A 59 -3.69 -4.45 6.17
C ILE A 59 -3.55 -3.24 5.24
N ILE A 60 -3.24 -3.50 3.96
CA ILE A 60 -3.21 -2.49 2.90
C ILE A 60 -4.64 -1.99 2.66
N ILE A 61 -4.83 -0.70 2.38
CA ILE A 61 -6.17 -0.10 2.19
C ILE A 61 -6.36 0.34 0.74
#